data_AF-A0A8J6NH23-F1
#
_entry.id   AF-A0A8J6NH23-F1
#
_cell.length_a   1.000
_cell.length_b   1.000
_cell.length_c   1.000
_cell.angle_alpha   90.00
_cell.angle_beta   90.00
_cell.angle_gamma   90.00
#
_symmetry.space_group_name_H-M   'P 1'
#
loop_
_entity.id
_entity.type
_entity.pdbx_description
1 polymer ?
#
loop_
_entity_poly.entity_id
_entity_poly.type
_entity_poly.pdbx_seq_one_letter_code
_entity_poly.pdbx_strand_id
1 'polypeptide(L)'
;MQNKHRMALAVMGLIFIFIVSGGCSLLPPKESDPVVSGLQELDAYAWDCFGRGRDYMQEGRYELAKQQFSFAAASAVSETLYEDAVDGIRRVDRIIMERR
;
A
#
# COMPACT_ATOMS: atom_id res chain seq x y z
N MET A 1 -10.09 60.67 33.82
CA MET A 1 -9.91 59.21 34.03
C MET A 1 -10.82 58.37 33.11
N GLN A 2 -11.08 58.80 31.87
CA GLN A 2 -12.19 58.29 31.02
C GLN A 2 -11.75 57.40 29.85
N ASN A 3 -10.43 57.31 29.57
CA ASN A 3 -9.89 56.58 28.41
C ASN A 3 -9.62 55.09 28.69
N LYS A 4 -9.57 54.66 29.97
CA LYS A 4 -9.31 53.25 30.33
C LYS A 4 -10.50 52.33 29.99
N HIS A 5 -11.74 52.82 30.11
CA HIS A 5 -12.94 52.03 29.83
C HIS A 5 -13.19 51.81 28.33
N ARG A 6 -12.79 52.77 27.48
CA ARG A 6 -12.94 52.65 26.02
C ARG A 6 -11.97 51.63 25.41
N MET A 7 -10.77 51.49 26.00
CA MET A 7 -9.80 50.48 25.56
C MET A 7 -10.17 49.07 26.03
N ALA A 8 -10.72 48.91 27.24
CA ALA A 8 -11.17 47.60 27.72
C ALA A 8 -12.31 47.01 26.86
N LEU A 9 -13.23 47.87 26.38
CA LEU A 9 -14.36 47.45 25.56
C LEU A 9 -13.93 47.03 24.14
N ALA A 10 -12.90 47.69 23.59
CA ALA A 10 -12.35 47.34 22.28
C ALA A 10 -11.57 46.02 22.30
N VAL A 11 -10.86 45.72 23.39
CA VAL A 11 -10.09 44.47 23.54
C VAL A 11 -11.02 43.27 23.78
N MET A 12 -12.12 43.43 24.53
CA MET A 12 -13.13 42.38 24.70
C MET A 12 -13.87 42.03 23.39
N GLY A 13 -14.14 43.02 22.53
CA GLY A 13 -14.77 42.77 21.22
C GLY A 13 -13.87 42.01 20.24
N LEU A 14 -12.55 42.21 20.31
CA LEU A 14 -11.57 41.54 19.44
C LEU A 14 -11.33 40.07 19.82
N ILE A 15 -11.46 39.73 21.11
CA ILE A 15 -11.32 38.35 21.60
C ILE A 15 -12.52 37.48 21.19
N PHE A 16 -13.71 38.07 21.07
CA PHE A 16 -14.92 37.33 20.67
C PHE A 16 -14.93 36.91 19.19
N ILE A 17 -14.18 37.61 18.32
CA ILE A 17 -14.10 37.30 16.89
C ILE A 17 -13.21 36.08 16.62
N PHE A 18 -12.22 35.79 17.48
CA PHE A 18 -11.33 34.63 17.30
C PHE A 18 -11.94 33.28 17.70
N ILE A 19 -13.06 33.26 18.43
CA ILE A 19 -13.64 32.02 18.96
C ILE A 19 -14.63 31.39 17.96
N VAL A 20 -15.13 32.14 16.97
CA VAL A 20 -16.16 31.64 16.03
C VAL A 20 -15.58 30.91 14.81
N SER A 21 -14.27 30.99 14.54
CA SER A 21 -13.62 30.14 13.52
C SER A 21 -13.19 28.77 14.04
N GLY A 22 -13.41 28.48 15.33
CA GLY A 22 -13.07 27.20 15.96
C GLY A 22 -14.17 26.13 15.87
N GLY A 23 -15.09 26.23 14.91
CA GLY A 23 -16.27 25.38 14.81
C GLY A 23 -16.30 24.52 13.55
N CYS A 24 -15.92 23.25 13.71
CA CYS A 24 -16.40 22.10 12.94
C CYS A 24 -15.94 21.94 11.49
N SER A 25 -14.70 21.49 11.30
CA SER A 25 -14.42 20.54 10.22
C SER A 25 -13.18 19.69 10.50
N LEU A 26 -13.17 19.00 11.64
CA LEU A 26 -12.34 17.80 11.82
C LEU A 26 -13.28 16.60 11.81
N LEU A 27 -13.87 16.32 10.64
CA LEU A 27 -14.10 14.92 10.32
C LEU A 27 -12.71 14.30 10.26
N PRO A 28 -12.37 13.28 11.06
CA PRO A 28 -11.18 12.50 10.77
C PRO A 28 -11.30 12.05 9.30
N PRO A 29 -10.25 12.22 8.48
CA PRO A 29 -10.29 11.71 7.12
C PRO A 29 -10.72 10.25 7.21
N LYS A 30 -11.76 9.90 6.46
CA LYS A 30 -12.30 8.54 6.36
C LYS A 30 -11.11 7.62 6.10
N GLU A 31 -10.67 6.93 7.15
CA GLU A 31 -9.58 5.97 7.12
C GLU A 31 -10.01 4.92 6.10
N SER A 32 -9.43 5.01 4.90
CA SER A 32 -9.57 3.99 3.88
C SER A 32 -9.13 2.69 4.54
N ASP A 33 -10.04 1.71 4.63
CA ASP A 33 -9.82 0.45 5.32
C ASP A 33 -8.39 -0.05 5.06
N PRO A 34 -7.51 -0.09 6.07
CA PRO A 34 -6.10 -0.43 5.88
C PRO A 34 -5.92 -1.82 5.26
N VAL A 35 -6.93 -2.68 5.43
CA VAL A 35 -7.04 -4.00 4.81
C VAL A 35 -7.05 -3.91 3.27
N VAL A 36 -7.79 -2.97 2.68
CA VAL A 36 -7.90 -2.82 1.22
C VAL A 36 -6.58 -2.31 0.62
N SER A 37 -5.91 -1.39 1.31
CA SER A 37 -4.59 -0.89 0.91
C SER A 37 -3.53 -1.99 0.98
N GLY A 38 -3.51 -2.76 2.07
CA GLY A 38 -2.56 -3.87 2.24
C GLY A 38 -2.75 -4.99 1.22
N LEU A 39 -4.00 -5.31 0.86
CA LEU A 39 -4.28 -6.30 -0.19
C LEU A 39 -3.82 -5.82 -1.58
N GLN A 40 -3.96 -4.54 -1.91
CA GLN A 40 -3.45 -4.01 -3.17
C GLN A 40 -1.93 -4.04 -3.25
N GLU A 41 -1.24 -3.71 -2.16
CA GLU A 41 0.23 -3.79 -2.11
C GLU A 41 0.72 -5.23 -2.24
N LEU A 42 0.05 -6.18 -1.59
CA LEU A 42 0.35 -7.61 -1.71
C LEU A 42 0.12 -8.13 -3.14
N ASP A 43 -1.00 -7.76 -3.76
CA ASP A 43 -1.29 -8.18 -5.14
C ASP A 43 -0.28 -7.59 -6.13
N ALA A 44 0.08 -6.31 -5.99
CA ALA A 44 1.11 -5.67 -6.81
C ALA A 44 2.47 -6.36 -6.65
N TYR A 45 2.86 -6.68 -5.41
CA TYR A 45 4.09 -7.42 -5.12
C TYR A 45 4.08 -8.82 -5.72
N ALA A 46 2.95 -9.53 -5.67
CA ALA A 46 2.80 -10.85 -6.24
C ALA A 46 2.98 -10.84 -7.78
N TRP A 47 2.36 -9.87 -8.46
CA TRP A 47 2.51 -9.70 -9.92
C TRP A 47 3.95 -9.35 -10.33
N ASP A 48 4.60 -8.47 -9.58
CA ASP A 48 5.99 -8.09 -9.80
C ASP A 48 6.95 -9.29 -9.62
N CYS A 49 6.75 -10.09 -8.58
CA CYS A 49 7.46 -11.36 -8.42
C CYS A 49 7.21 -12.33 -9.57
N PHE A 50 5.96 -12.48 -10.01
CA PHE A 50 5.62 -13.35 -11.13
C PHE A 50 6.32 -12.92 -12.44
N GLY A 51 6.34 -11.61 -12.70
CA GLY A 51 7.06 -11.00 -13.82
C GLY A 51 8.56 -11.34 -13.79
N ARG A 52 9.24 -11.07 -12.67
CA ARG A 52 10.66 -11.43 -12.51
C ARG A 52 10.92 -12.92 -12.66
N GLY A 53 10.01 -13.78 -12.18
CA GLY A 53 10.11 -15.23 -12.36
C GLY A 53 10.12 -15.63 -13.83
N ARG A 54 9.31 -14.97 -14.66
CA ARG A 54 9.29 -15.18 -16.11
C ARG A 54 10.57 -14.67 -16.78
N ASP A 55 11.07 -13.52 -16.38
CA ASP A 55 12.30 -12.95 -16.95
C ASP A 55 13.50 -13.87 -16.63
N TYR A 56 13.64 -14.31 -15.37
CA TYR A 56 14.67 -15.27 -14.99
C TYR A 56 14.54 -16.61 -15.70
N MET A 57 13.31 -17.07 -16.00
CA MET A 57 13.09 -18.25 -16.85
C MET A 57 13.67 -18.07 -18.26
N GLN A 58 13.46 -16.90 -18.86
CA GLN A 58 13.98 -16.58 -20.20
C GLN A 58 15.50 -16.45 -20.21
N GLU A 59 16.09 -15.92 -19.14
CA GLU A 59 17.54 -15.84 -18.93
C GLU A 59 18.18 -17.20 -18.59
N GLY A 60 17.38 -18.26 -18.39
CA GLY A 60 17.88 -19.58 -17.97
C GLY A 60 18.33 -19.66 -16.51
N ARG A 61 17.98 -18.66 -15.69
CA ARG A 61 18.30 -18.57 -14.25
C ARG A 61 17.22 -19.28 -13.44
N TYR A 62 17.10 -20.58 -13.63
CA TYR A 62 15.98 -21.39 -13.14
C TYR A 62 15.79 -21.34 -11.61
N GLU A 63 16.85 -21.40 -10.82
CA GLU A 63 16.75 -21.32 -9.36
C GLU A 63 16.14 -19.99 -8.88
N LEU A 64 16.54 -18.88 -9.51
CA LEU A 64 15.99 -17.56 -9.20
C LEU A 64 14.56 -17.42 -9.67
N ALA A 65 14.23 -18.00 -10.84
CA ALA A 65 12.85 -18.05 -11.29
C ALA A 65 11.96 -18.81 -10.31
N LYS A 66 12.41 -19.96 -9.81
CA LYS A 66 11.69 -20.75 -8.79
C LYS A 66 11.41 -19.92 -7.55
N GLN A 67 12.42 -19.19 -7.08
CA GLN A 67 12.29 -18.34 -5.90
C GLN A 67 11.26 -17.23 -6.12
N GLN A 68 11.29 -16.56 -7.27
CA GLN A 68 10.34 -15.49 -7.59
C GLN A 68 8.90 -16.03 -7.76
N PHE A 69 8.71 -17.18 -8.41
CA PHE A 69 7.38 -17.81 -8.46
C PHE A 69 6.88 -18.25 -7.08
N SER A 70 7.78 -18.70 -6.19
CA SER A 70 7.41 -19.03 -4.81
C SER A 70 6.93 -17.79 -4.05
N PHE A 71 7.59 -16.64 -4.23
CA PHE A 71 7.12 -15.38 -3.66
C PHE A 71 5.79 -14.92 -4.25
N ALA A 72 5.61 -15.04 -5.57
CA ALA A 72 4.34 -14.74 -6.21
C ALA A 72 3.20 -15.60 -5.65
N ALA A 73 3.40 -16.91 -5.54
CA ALA A 73 2.40 -17.81 -4.97
C ALA A 73 2.09 -17.49 -3.49
N ALA A 74 3.11 -17.19 -2.68
CA ALA A 74 2.92 -16.89 -1.26
C ALA A 74 2.19 -15.56 -1.01
N SER A 75 2.27 -14.60 -1.94
CA SER A 75 1.68 -13.27 -1.82
C SER A 75 0.46 -13.05 -2.70
N ALA A 76 0.06 -14.05 -3.51
CA ALA A 76 -1.06 -13.93 -4.44
C ALA A 76 -2.38 -13.72 -3.69
N VAL A 77 -3.08 -12.64 -4.06
CA VAL A 77 -4.45 -12.38 -3.60
C VAL A 77 -5.46 -13.06 -4.52
N SER A 78 -5.14 -13.19 -5.81
CA SER A 78 -5.94 -13.93 -6.79
C SER A 78 -5.58 -15.42 -6.84
N GLU A 79 -6.61 -16.28 -6.86
CA GLU A 79 -6.47 -17.72 -7.12
C GLU A 79 -5.77 -17.99 -8.46
N THR A 80 -6.09 -17.21 -9.50
CA THR A 80 -5.47 -17.39 -10.83
C THR A 80 -3.97 -17.15 -10.80
N LEU A 81 -3.51 -16.11 -10.07
CA LEU A 81 -2.09 -15.80 -9.96
C LEU A 81 -1.35 -16.84 -9.13
N TYR A 82 -2.00 -17.37 -8.08
CA TYR A 82 -1.47 -18.49 -7.31
C TYR A 82 -1.25 -19.72 -8.18
N GLU A 83 -2.25 -20.12 -8.97
CA GLU A 83 -2.16 -21.26 -9.88
C GLU A 83 -1.06 -21.07 -10.93
N ASP A 84 -1.02 -19.90 -11.57
CA ASP A 84 -0.01 -19.56 -12.57
C ASP A 84 1.41 -19.59 -12.00
N ALA A 85 1.59 -19.09 -10.77
CA ALA A 85 2.87 -19.11 -10.07
C ALA A 85 3.29 -20.54 -9.71
N VAL A 86 2.38 -21.37 -9.19
CA VAL A 86 2.64 -22.78 -8.89
C VAL A 86 2.99 -23.56 -10.16
N ASP A 87 2.31 -23.30 -11.27
CA ASP A 87 2.67 -23.89 -12.56
C ASP A 87 4.03 -23.41 -13.05
N GLY A 88 4.38 -22.15 -12.79
CA GLY A 88 5.73 -21.62 -12.98
C GLY A 88 6.78 -22.46 -12.24
N ILE A 89 6.57 -22.73 -10.96
CA ILE A 89 7.46 -23.57 -10.13
C ILE A 89 7.58 -24.98 -10.73
N ARG A 90 6.47 -25.62 -11.10
CA ARG A 90 6.47 -26.97 -11.69
C ARG A 90 7.25 -27.04 -13.01
N ARG A 91 7.12 -26.02 -13.86
CA ARG A 91 7.89 -25.91 -15.11
C ARG A 91 9.39 -25.78 -14.83
N VAL A 92 9.75 -24.93 -13.88
CA VAL A 92 11.15 -24.75 -13.46
C VAL A 92 11.74 -26.05 -12.93
N ASP A 93 11.05 -26.74 -12.03
CA ASP A 93 11.50 -28.01 -11.45
C ASP A 93 11.74 -29.08 -12.50
N ARG A 94 10.85 -29.18 -13.49
CA ARG A 94 11.01 -30.10 -14.62
C ARG A 94 12.30 -29.81 -15.39
N ILE A 95 12.55 -28.54 -15.73
CA ILE A 95 13.75 -28.14 -16.48
C ILE A 95 15.02 -28.44 -15.68
N ILE A 96 15.03 -28.18 -14.37
CA ILE A 96 16.18 -28.47 -13.51
C ILE A 96 16.43 -29.98 -13.44
N MET A 97 15.39 -30.80 -13.33
CA MET A 97 15.51 -32.26 -13.33
C MET A 97 16.03 -32.80 -14.67
N GLU A 98 15.56 -32.26 -15.80
CA GLU A 98 15.99 -32.69 -17.15
C GLU A 98 17.45 -32.31 -17.46
N ARG A 99 17.99 -31.27 -16.82
CA ARG A 99 19.37 -30.81 -17.02
C ARG A 99 20.40 -31.49 -16.11
N ARG A 100 19.96 -32.32 -15.17
CA ARG A 100 20.81 -33.00 -14.19
C ARG A 100 21.11 -34.43 -14.61
#